data_AF-A0A351YY40-F1
#
_entry.id   AF-A0A351YY40-F1
#
_cell.length_a   1.000
_cell.length_b   1.000
_cell.length_c   1.000
_cell.angle_alpha   90.00
_cell.angle_beta   90.00
_cell.angle_gamma   90.00
#
_symmetry.space_group_name_H-M   'P 1'
#
loop_
_entity.id
_entity.type
_entity.pdbx_description
1 polymer ?
#
loop_
_entity_poly.entity_id
_entity_poly.type
_entity_poly.pdbx_seq_one_letter_code
_entity_poly.pdbx_strand_id
1 'polypeptide(L)'
;MAYGTFLHWIYYLAASKNISSQKSGKPNAALCFFLEISGLLKNKRVFLQHGVTKDNIKAYYFEVCKFSVFITATKREHEYVEHQYGYAGKNIVKLCGLCRFDNLHNYKSVYKPNQILLMPTWRDWIARPVSSSYKYDDVSDFTKTEYFKVYQSLIFNKRLQKLLQEYNMTLVFYPHKHMQKFLYHFNTDCKNIILADWHEYDVQKLLMESALLITDYSSVAFDFAYMKKPLLYYQFDLQKLRERHYQQGYFSYEKDGFGEICNTEEILLEKLEAYFKNSCTLTDVYKHRIEDFFTFYDNKNCERNFDAIKDLVNT
;
A
#
# COMPACT_ATOMS: atom_id res chain seq x y z
N MET A 1 17.25 9.17 17.60
CA MET A 1 16.58 8.83 18.87
C MET A 1 15.96 7.45 18.72
N ALA A 2 16.21 6.53 19.65
CA ALA A 2 15.66 5.18 19.54
C ALA A 2 14.18 5.13 19.97
N TYR A 3 13.41 4.29 19.28
CA TYR A 3 12.00 4.05 19.56
C TYR A 3 11.79 3.51 20.99
N GLY A 4 10.68 3.88 21.61
CA GLY A 4 10.29 3.43 22.96
C GLY A 4 11.11 3.98 24.14
N THR A 5 12.16 4.77 23.89
CA THR A 5 13.01 5.32 24.96
C THR A 5 12.32 6.41 25.81
N PHE A 6 12.86 6.70 27.00
CA PHE A 6 12.37 7.80 27.85
C PHE A 6 12.36 9.15 27.13
N LEU A 7 13.39 9.46 26.32
CA LEU A 7 13.41 10.66 25.50
C LEU A 7 12.27 10.66 24.47
N HIS A 8 11.99 9.53 23.82
CA HIS A 8 10.87 9.43 22.88
C HIS A 8 9.53 9.74 23.56
N TRP A 9 9.32 9.29 24.81
CA TRP A 9 8.16 9.66 25.61
C TRP A 9 8.07 11.16 25.88
N ILE A 10 9.16 11.78 26.34
CA ILE A 10 9.20 13.23 26.60
C ILE A 10 8.84 13.99 25.35
N TYR A 11 9.49 13.72 24.21
CA TYR A 11 9.22 14.45 22.98
C TYR A 11 7.80 14.25 22.47
N TYR A 12 7.28 13.02 22.53
CA TYR A 12 5.92 12.73 22.09
C TYR A 12 4.84 13.44 22.95
N LEU A 13 5.06 13.51 24.27
CA LEU A 13 4.12 14.17 25.19
C LEU A 13 4.25 15.70 25.16
N ALA A 14 5.46 16.22 24.98
CA ALA A 14 5.73 17.66 24.95
C ALA A 14 5.46 18.30 23.58
N ALA A 15 5.41 17.53 22.50
CA ALA A 15 5.16 18.05 21.16
C ALA A 15 3.77 18.70 21.05
N SER A 16 3.72 19.91 20.50
CA SER A 16 2.46 20.57 20.16
C SER A 16 1.73 19.89 19.00
N LYS A 17 2.48 19.26 18.09
CA LYS A 17 1.98 18.54 16.90
C LYS A 17 2.65 17.17 16.81
N ASN A 18 1.86 16.11 16.80
CA ASN A 18 2.30 14.76 16.50
C ASN A 18 1.95 14.43 15.05
N ILE A 19 2.97 14.26 14.20
CA ILE A 19 2.84 14.04 12.76
C ILE A 19 3.29 12.61 12.45
N SER A 20 2.42 11.81 11.84
CA SER A 20 2.74 10.41 11.51
C SER A 20 1.97 9.90 10.29
N SER A 21 2.62 9.04 9.50
CA SER A 21 2.01 8.24 8.43
C SER A 21 1.25 7.02 8.96
N GLN A 22 1.45 6.66 10.23
CA GLN A 22 0.78 5.54 10.89
C GLN A 22 0.15 5.97 12.22
N LYS A 23 -1.09 5.54 12.47
CA LYS A 23 -1.80 5.76 13.74
C LYS A 23 -1.02 5.23 14.96
N SER A 24 -0.20 4.21 14.78
CA SER A 24 0.58 3.54 15.82
C SER A 24 2.01 4.08 16.02
N GLY A 25 2.42 5.14 15.30
CA GLY A 25 3.74 5.76 15.42
C GLY A 25 3.91 6.55 16.71
N LYS A 26 3.82 5.88 17.86
CA LYS A 26 3.83 6.47 19.21
C LYS A 26 4.55 5.54 20.20
N PRO A 27 5.12 6.05 21.32
CA PRO A 27 5.93 5.25 22.26
C PRO A 27 5.23 3.98 22.76
N ASN A 28 3.93 4.09 23.07
CA ASN A 28 3.07 2.96 23.38
C ASN A 28 1.69 3.19 22.74
N ALA A 29 1.29 2.27 21.85
CA ALA A 29 0.08 2.43 21.05
C ALA A 29 -1.20 2.60 21.89
N ALA A 30 -1.35 1.77 22.93
CA ALA A 30 -2.57 1.70 23.74
C ALA A 30 -2.66 2.88 24.73
N LEU A 31 -1.61 3.11 25.51
CA LEU A 31 -1.60 4.18 26.52
C LEU A 31 -1.72 5.56 25.86
N CYS A 32 -0.93 5.83 24.83
CA CYS A 32 -1.01 7.11 24.15
C CYS A 32 -2.37 7.27 23.43
N PHE A 33 -2.96 6.20 22.88
CA PHE A 33 -4.32 6.30 22.33
C PHE A 33 -5.36 6.70 23.38
N PHE A 34 -5.28 6.13 24.57
CA PHE A 34 -6.15 6.53 25.68
C PHE A 34 -5.96 8.01 26.05
N LEU A 35 -4.72 8.48 26.19
CA LEU A 35 -4.42 9.89 26.51
C LEU A 35 -4.93 10.85 25.43
N GLU A 36 -4.77 10.49 24.15
CA GLU A 36 -5.24 11.27 23.00
C GLU A 36 -6.77 11.37 22.95
N ILE A 37 -7.48 10.26 23.16
CA ILE A 37 -8.95 10.22 23.01
C ILE A 37 -9.70 10.75 24.24
N SER A 38 -9.12 10.59 25.44
CA SER A 38 -9.64 11.15 26.69
C SER A 38 -9.51 12.67 26.77
N GLY A 39 -8.67 13.28 25.91
CA GLY A 39 -8.39 14.72 25.94
C GLY A 39 -7.38 15.15 27.01
N LEU A 40 -6.79 14.20 27.74
CA LEU A 40 -5.69 14.47 28.68
C LEU A 40 -4.45 15.00 27.95
N LEU A 41 -4.18 14.47 26.75
CA LEU A 41 -3.12 14.95 25.88
C LEU A 41 -3.70 15.92 24.84
N LYS A 42 -3.27 17.18 24.90
CA LYS A 42 -3.81 18.28 24.08
C LYS A 42 -3.07 18.53 22.76
N ASN A 43 -2.16 17.65 22.38
CA ASN A 43 -1.40 17.81 21.15
C ASN A 43 -2.29 17.64 19.91
N LYS A 44 -1.94 18.35 18.83
CA LYS A 44 -2.63 18.21 17.55
C LYS A 44 -2.08 16.99 16.82
N ARG A 45 -2.97 16.11 16.37
CA ARG A 45 -2.59 14.84 15.73
C ARG A 45 -2.81 14.93 14.24
N VAL A 46 -1.73 14.85 13.48
CA VAL A 46 -1.72 14.91 12.03
C VAL A 46 -1.48 13.51 11.48
N PHE A 47 -2.43 13.04 10.68
CA PHE A 47 -2.31 11.77 9.97
C PHE A 47 -1.95 12.01 8.51
N LEU A 48 -0.69 11.74 8.16
CA LEU A 48 -0.16 11.88 6.79
C LEU A 48 -0.58 10.73 5.86
N GLN A 49 -1.13 9.66 6.42
CA GLN A 49 -1.34 8.36 5.79
C GLN A 49 -0.06 7.63 5.34
N HIS A 50 -0.21 6.33 5.08
CA HIS A 50 0.83 5.47 4.51
C HIS A 50 0.41 4.85 3.17
N GLY A 51 -0.65 5.38 2.56
CA GLY A 51 -1.17 4.97 1.26
C GLY A 51 -2.60 5.46 1.09
N VAL A 52 -3.01 5.62 -0.17
CA VAL A 52 -4.36 6.11 -0.52
C VAL A 52 -5.43 5.20 0.12
N THR A 53 -6.32 5.81 0.89
CA THR A 53 -7.42 5.14 1.59
C THR A 53 -8.54 4.82 0.60
N LYS A 54 -8.50 3.64 0.00
CA LYS A 54 -9.52 3.18 -0.96
C LYS A 54 -10.62 2.29 -0.37
N ASP A 55 -10.35 1.70 0.79
CA ASP A 55 -11.24 0.76 1.49
C ASP A 55 -11.91 1.41 2.70
N ASN A 56 -12.95 0.78 3.24
CA ASN A 56 -13.58 1.24 4.48
C ASN A 56 -12.81 0.73 5.71
N ILE A 57 -12.07 1.64 6.35
CA ILE A 57 -11.25 1.36 7.53
C ILE A 57 -11.93 1.97 8.75
N LYS A 58 -12.69 1.14 9.50
CA LYS A 58 -13.39 1.56 10.73
C LYS A 58 -12.49 2.30 11.72
N ALA A 59 -11.21 1.93 11.78
CA ALA A 59 -10.26 2.56 12.67
C ALA A 59 -9.96 4.03 12.35
N TYR A 60 -10.38 4.57 11.19
CA TYR A 60 -10.13 5.93 10.72
C TYR A 60 -11.30 6.89 10.91
N TYR A 61 -12.45 6.38 11.35
CA TYR A 61 -13.62 7.18 11.68
C TYR A 61 -13.30 8.25 12.74
N PHE A 62 -13.93 9.42 12.61
CA PHE A 62 -13.66 10.57 13.46
C PHE A 62 -13.94 10.25 14.94
N GLU A 63 -15.03 9.56 15.26
CA GLU A 63 -15.37 9.17 16.63
C GLU A 63 -14.33 8.25 17.28
N VAL A 64 -13.59 7.50 16.46
CA VAL A 64 -12.54 6.58 16.91
C VAL A 64 -11.19 7.29 17.02
N CYS A 65 -10.83 8.14 16.06
CA CYS A 65 -9.49 8.71 15.96
C CYS A 65 -9.36 10.14 16.44
N LYS A 66 -10.36 11.00 16.21
CA LYS A 66 -10.32 12.44 16.52
C LYS A 66 -9.02 13.12 16.03
N PHE A 67 -8.59 12.84 14.78
CA PHE A 67 -7.43 13.52 14.21
C PHE A 67 -7.67 15.02 14.09
N SER A 68 -6.62 15.82 14.23
CA SER A 68 -6.66 17.27 14.00
C SER A 68 -6.47 17.61 12.52
N VAL A 69 -5.71 16.79 11.80
CA VAL A 69 -5.60 16.83 10.34
C VAL A 69 -5.56 15.41 9.79
N PHE A 70 -6.31 15.20 8.71
CA PHE A 70 -6.32 13.96 7.94
C PHE A 70 -5.93 14.30 6.49
N ILE A 71 -4.70 13.99 6.11
CA ILE A 71 -4.24 14.23 4.75
C ILE A 71 -4.89 13.22 3.81
N THR A 72 -5.31 13.63 2.62
CA THR A 72 -5.75 12.75 1.53
C THR A 72 -5.01 13.07 0.23
N ALA A 73 -4.93 12.07 -0.64
CA ALA A 73 -4.14 12.12 -1.86
C ALA A 73 -4.95 12.51 -3.09
N THR A 74 -6.23 12.14 -3.16
CA THR A 74 -7.09 12.40 -4.31
C THR A 74 -8.43 13.02 -3.92
N LYS A 75 -9.06 13.72 -4.85
CA LYS A 75 -10.38 14.34 -4.63
C LYS A 75 -11.44 13.31 -4.20
N ARG A 76 -11.52 12.15 -4.87
CA ARG A 76 -12.47 11.09 -4.50
C ARG A 76 -12.21 10.52 -3.10
N GLU A 77 -10.94 10.36 -2.72
CA GLU A 77 -10.57 9.97 -1.36
C GLU A 77 -10.99 11.03 -0.34
N HIS A 78 -10.71 12.31 -0.63
CA HIS A 78 -11.08 13.44 0.21
C HIS A 78 -12.59 13.46 0.51
N GLU A 79 -13.41 13.39 -0.54
CA GLU A 79 -14.87 13.35 -0.44
C GLU A 79 -15.34 12.13 0.36
N TYR A 80 -14.76 10.95 0.09
CA TYR A 80 -15.11 9.74 0.83
C TYR A 80 -14.78 9.85 2.32
N VAL A 81 -13.61 10.37 2.68
CA VAL A 81 -13.22 10.55 4.10
C VAL A 81 -14.07 11.60 4.80
N GLU A 82 -14.37 12.74 4.16
CA GLU A 82 -15.27 13.76 4.71
C GLU A 82 -16.65 13.16 5.04
N HIS A 83 -17.26 12.46 4.09
CA HIS A 83 -18.63 11.96 4.25
C HIS A 83 -18.73 10.65 5.03
N GLN A 84 -17.96 9.62 4.67
CA GLN A 84 -18.10 8.28 5.23
C GLN A 84 -17.52 8.17 6.63
N TYR A 85 -16.40 8.86 6.92
CA TYR A 85 -15.70 8.74 8.20
C TYR A 85 -16.09 9.82 9.21
N GLY A 86 -17.09 10.65 8.90
CA GLY A 86 -17.67 11.62 9.84
C GLY A 86 -16.84 12.89 10.04
N TYR A 87 -16.07 13.30 9.03
CA TYR A 87 -15.26 14.54 9.08
C TYR A 87 -15.96 15.76 8.47
N ALA A 88 -17.10 15.57 7.80
CA ALA A 88 -17.90 16.60 7.14
C ALA A 88 -18.04 17.89 7.98
N GLY A 89 -17.67 19.02 7.38
CA GLY A 89 -17.82 20.36 7.98
C GLY A 89 -16.82 20.69 9.10
N LYS A 90 -15.84 19.81 9.38
CA LYS A 90 -14.83 20.05 10.43
C LYS A 90 -13.57 20.74 9.92
N ASN A 91 -13.39 20.85 8.60
CA ASN A 91 -12.18 21.40 7.96
C ASN A 91 -10.88 20.68 8.41
N ILE A 92 -10.98 19.38 8.70
CA ILE A 92 -9.89 18.52 9.18
C ILE A 92 -9.23 17.75 8.04
N VAL A 93 -10.01 17.32 7.05
CA VAL A 93 -9.48 16.58 5.91
C VAL A 93 -8.83 17.57 4.95
N LYS A 94 -7.61 17.28 4.50
CA LYS A 94 -6.83 18.17 3.63
C LYS A 94 -6.35 17.41 2.41
N LEU A 95 -6.76 17.87 1.23
CA LEU A 95 -6.31 17.32 -0.04
C LEU A 95 -4.91 17.86 -0.34
N CYS A 96 -3.89 17.08 -0.03
CA CYS A 96 -2.48 17.49 -0.12
C CYS A 96 -1.58 16.44 -0.79
N GLY A 97 -2.12 15.37 -1.38
CA GLY A 97 -1.23 14.32 -1.90
C GLY A 97 -0.43 13.61 -0.81
N LEU A 98 0.35 12.60 -1.19
CA LEU A 98 1.26 11.92 -0.26
C LEU A 98 2.67 12.50 -0.42
N CYS A 99 3.33 12.91 0.67
CA CYS A 99 4.69 13.47 0.63
C CYS A 99 5.66 12.61 -0.18
N ARG A 100 5.56 11.28 -0.05
CA ARG A 100 6.46 10.34 -0.75
C ARG A 100 6.31 10.35 -2.27
N PHE A 101 5.22 10.90 -2.82
CA PHE A 101 5.02 11.03 -4.26
C PHE A 101 6.01 12.00 -4.90
N ASP A 102 6.58 12.95 -4.14
CA ASP A 102 7.58 13.88 -4.66
C ASP A 102 8.81 13.14 -5.22
N ASN A 103 9.25 12.08 -4.53
CA ASN A 103 10.38 11.26 -4.98
C ASN A 103 10.06 10.42 -6.22
N LEU A 104 8.78 10.11 -6.48
CA LEU A 104 8.40 9.23 -7.58
C LEU A 104 8.67 9.83 -8.96
N HIS A 105 8.79 11.16 -9.08
CA HIS A 105 9.16 11.83 -10.33
C HIS A 105 10.57 11.47 -10.82
N ASN A 106 11.46 11.07 -9.91
CA ASN A 106 12.85 10.76 -10.21
C ASN A 106 13.06 9.30 -10.65
N TYR A 107 11.98 8.53 -10.86
CA TYR A 107 12.08 7.08 -11.13
C TYR A 107 12.94 6.75 -12.35
N LYS A 108 12.98 7.61 -13.37
CA LYS A 108 13.77 7.41 -14.60
C LYS A 108 15.27 7.22 -14.32
N SER A 109 15.80 7.79 -13.23
CA SER A 109 17.21 7.66 -12.85
C SER A 109 17.60 6.28 -12.34
N VAL A 110 16.63 5.49 -11.86
CA VAL A 110 16.84 4.16 -11.28
C VAL A 110 16.07 3.07 -12.05
N TYR A 111 15.34 3.45 -13.10
CA TYR A 111 14.46 2.57 -13.85
C TYR A 111 15.22 1.42 -14.51
N LYS A 112 14.73 0.20 -14.27
CA LYS A 112 15.23 -1.06 -14.83
C LYS A 112 14.15 -1.65 -15.74
N PRO A 113 14.27 -1.54 -17.08
CA PRO A 113 13.23 -1.98 -18.01
C PRO A 113 12.95 -3.48 -17.94
N ASN A 114 13.89 -4.27 -17.40
CA ASN A 114 13.79 -5.70 -17.28
C ASN A 114 13.34 -6.19 -15.89
N GLN A 115 13.01 -5.30 -14.94
CA GLN A 115 12.59 -5.68 -13.59
C GLN A 115 11.07 -5.63 -13.45
N ILE A 116 10.47 -6.68 -12.91
CA ILE A 116 9.05 -6.77 -12.57
C ILE A 116 8.95 -6.95 -11.07
N LEU A 117 7.98 -6.31 -10.44
CA LEU A 117 7.74 -6.43 -9.01
C LEU A 117 6.46 -7.22 -8.76
N LEU A 118 6.54 -8.31 -8.02
CA LEU A 118 5.38 -9.00 -7.44
C LEU A 118 5.27 -8.62 -5.97
N MET A 119 4.28 -7.79 -5.64
CA MET A 119 4.10 -7.22 -4.29
C MET A 119 2.67 -7.41 -3.78
N PRO A 120 2.33 -8.60 -3.27
CA PRO A 120 1.01 -8.89 -2.74
C PRO A 120 0.73 -8.26 -1.37
N THR A 121 -0.55 -7.98 -1.12
CA THR A 121 -1.06 -7.48 0.16
C THR A 121 -0.98 -8.57 1.22
N TRP A 122 -0.73 -8.18 2.46
CA TRP A 122 -0.87 -9.11 3.59
C TRP A 122 -2.31 -9.62 3.74
N ARG A 123 -2.49 -10.71 4.50
CA ARG A 123 -3.81 -11.19 4.90
C ARG A 123 -3.91 -11.13 6.41
N ASP A 124 -4.95 -10.47 6.93
CA ASP A 124 -5.14 -10.30 8.37
C ASP A 124 -5.17 -11.65 9.10
N TRP A 125 -5.93 -12.60 8.54
CA TRP A 125 -6.09 -13.93 9.14
C TRP A 125 -4.79 -14.73 9.20
N ILE A 126 -3.82 -14.46 8.32
CA ILE A 126 -2.50 -15.11 8.29
C ILE A 126 -1.49 -14.35 9.14
N ALA A 127 -1.39 -13.04 8.97
CA ALA A 127 -0.38 -12.23 9.67
C ALA A 127 -0.63 -12.14 11.17
N ARG A 128 -1.91 -12.16 11.58
CA ARG A 128 -2.38 -12.03 12.97
C ARG A 128 -3.46 -13.07 13.25
N PRO A 129 -3.10 -14.36 13.30
CA PRO A 129 -4.09 -15.43 13.39
C PRO A 129 -4.84 -15.38 14.73
N VAL A 130 -6.15 -15.59 14.66
CA VAL A 130 -7.07 -15.77 15.79
C VAL A 130 -7.95 -16.99 15.52
N SER A 131 -8.78 -17.43 16.47
CA SER A 131 -9.67 -18.60 16.28
C SER A 131 -10.55 -18.50 15.02
N SER A 132 -11.07 -17.31 14.72
CA SER A 132 -11.86 -17.07 13.49
C SER A 132 -11.05 -17.11 12.19
N SER A 133 -9.71 -17.06 12.24
CA SER A 133 -8.86 -17.18 11.06
C SER A 133 -8.99 -18.53 10.37
N TYR A 134 -9.22 -19.61 11.13
CA TYR A 134 -9.36 -20.98 10.62
C TYR A 134 -10.59 -21.19 9.72
N LYS A 135 -11.53 -20.23 9.70
CA LYS A 135 -12.63 -20.20 8.73
C LYS A 135 -12.13 -19.88 7.31
N TYR A 136 -11.05 -19.12 7.19
CA TYR A 136 -10.56 -18.59 5.92
C TYR A 136 -9.40 -19.41 5.34
N ASP A 137 -8.54 -19.92 6.22
CA ASP A 137 -7.37 -20.69 5.84
C ASP A 137 -6.86 -21.59 6.96
N ASP A 138 -6.13 -22.66 6.61
CA ASP A 138 -5.39 -23.45 7.61
C ASP A 138 -4.12 -22.68 8.01
N VAL A 139 -4.27 -21.85 9.05
CA VAL A 139 -3.20 -21.00 9.58
C VAL A 139 -2.33 -21.69 10.64
N SER A 140 -2.51 -23.00 10.86
CA SER A 140 -1.61 -23.78 11.73
C SER A 140 -0.19 -23.87 11.17
N ASP A 141 -0.08 -23.82 9.85
CA ASP A 141 1.17 -23.82 9.10
C ASP A 141 1.00 -22.88 7.90
N PHE A 142 1.90 -21.90 7.78
CA PHE A 142 1.85 -20.93 6.70
C PHE A 142 1.86 -21.59 5.32
N THR A 143 2.57 -22.71 5.15
CA THR A 143 2.69 -23.41 3.86
C THR A 143 1.38 -24.06 3.41
N LYS A 144 0.41 -24.22 4.31
CA LYS A 144 -0.91 -24.72 3.97
C LYS A 144 -1.85 -23.63 3.50
N THR A 145 -1.48 -22.36 3.68
CA THR A 145 -2.32 -21.23 3.30
C THR A 145 -2.54 -21.16 1.80
N GLU A 146 -3.72 -20.72 1.37
CA GLU A 146 -4.00 -20.42 -0.05
C GLU A 146 -3.01 -19.37 -0.58
N TYR A 147 -2.69 -18.37 0.25
CA TYR A 147 -1.68 -17.35 -0.06
C TYR A 147 -0.33 -17.98 -0.44
N PHE A 148 0.20 -18.88 0.40
CA PHE A 148 1.47 -19.53 0.09
C PHE A 148 1.36 -20.37 -1.18
N LYS A 149 0.34 -21.22 -1.27
CA LYS A 149 0.15 -22.14 -2.41
C LYS A 149 0.09 -21.40 -3.75
N VAL A 150 -0.67 -20.30 -3.81
CA VAL A 150 -0.83 -19.49 -5.03
C VAL A 150 0.49 -18.84 -5.46
N TYR A 151 1.18 -18.13 -4.55
CA TYR A 151 2.42 -17.46 -4.93
C TYR A 151 3.57 -18.45 -5.15
N GLN A 152 3.63 -19.55 -4.40
CA GLN A 152 4.61 -20.62 -4.61
C GLN A 152 4.38 -21.33 -5.95
N SER A 153 3.13 -21.58 -6.34
CA SER A 153 2.74 -22.09 -7.66
C SER A 153 3.25 -21.16 -8.76
N LEU A 154 2.93 -19.87 -8.67
CA LEU A 154 3.35 -18.87 -9.64
C LEU A 154 4.88 -18.82 -9.79
N ILE A 155 5.62 -18.82 -8.69
CA ILE A 155 7.10 -18.79 -8.69
C ILE A 155 7.71 -20.03 -9.37
N PHE A 156 7.09 -21.21 -9.20
CA PHE A 156 7.53 -22.46 -9.82
C PHE A 156 6.92 -22.73 -11.20
N ASN A 157 6.00 -21.87 -11.66
CA ASN A 157 5.32 -22.07 -12.92
C ASN A 157 6.31 -22.04 -14.09
N LYS A 158 6.39 -23.14 -14.84
CA LYS A 158 7.37 -23.29 -15.93
C LYS A 158 7.12 -22.34 -17.10
N ARG A 159 5.87 -21.93 -17.35
CA ARG A 159 5.55 -20.89 -18.34
C ARG A 159 6.07 -19.53 -17.86
N LEU A 160 5.91 -19.16 -16.60
CA LEU A 160 6.50 -17.92 -16.06
C LEU A 160 8.02 -17.92 -16.22
N GLN A 161 8.68 -18.98 -15.77
CA GLN A 161 10.15 -19.08 -15.84
C GLN A 161 10.66 -18.97 -17.28
N LYS A 162 9.96 -19.61 -18.23
CA LYS A 162 10.25 -19.49 -19.66
C LYS A 162 10.07 -18.07 -20.17
N LEU A 163 8.96 -17.40 -19.84
CA LEU A 163 8.73 -16.00 -20.22
C LEU A 163 9.81 -15.07 -19.65
N LEU A 164 10.21 -15.27 -18.39
CA LEU A 164 11.28 -14.46 -17.78
C LEU A 164 12.62 -14.64 -18.51
N GLN A 165 12.94 -15.85 -18.94
CA GLN A 165 14.18 -16.14 -19.67
C GLN A 165 14.14 -15.59 -21.10
N GLU A 166 13.05 -15.84 -21.84
CA GLU A 166 12.90 -15.43 -23.24
C GLU A 166 12.95 -13.91 -23.42
N TYR A 167 12.35 -13.16 -22.49
CA TYR A 167 12.31 -11.70 -22.53
C TYR A 167 13.37 -11.05 -21.65
N ASN A 168 14.32 -11.82 -21.10
CA ASN A 168 15.37 -11.35 -20.19
C ASN A 168 14.85 -10.53 -18.99
N MET A 169 13.70 -10.92 -18.45
CA MET A 169 13.06 -10.27 -17.31
C MET A 169 13.54 -10.86 -15.98
N THR A 170 13.53 -10.04 -14.93
CA THR A 170 13.75 -10.43 -13.54
C THR A 170 12.51 -10.12 -12.73
N LEU A 171 11.94 -11.13 -12.06
CA LEU A 171 10.83 -10.98 -11.14
C LEU A 171 11.36 -10.83 -9.71
N VAL A 172 11.07 -9.70 -9.08
CA VAL A 172 11.33 -9.48 -7.66
C VAL A 172 10.05 -9.78 -6.88
N PHE A 173 10.08 -10.82 -6.06
CA PHE A 173 8.99 -11.14 -5.13
C PHE A 173 9.25 -10.45 -3.79
N TYR A 174 8.42 -9.45 -3.48
CA TYR A 174 8.49 -8.70 -2.23
C TYR A 174 7.10 -8.69 -1.58
N PRO A 175 6.75 -9.67 -0.72
CA PRO A 175 5.46 -9.65 -0.06
C PRO A 175 5.38 -8.47 0.92
N HIS A 176 4.16 -7.97 1.20
CA HIS A 176 3.95 -6.85 2.12
C HIS A 176 4.69 -7.03 3.46
N LYS A 177 5.09 -5.94 4.14
CA LYS A 177 5.88 -5.98 5.39
C LYS A 177 5.37 -6.95 6.48
N HIS A 178 4.06 -7.13 6.59
CA HIS A 178 3.45 -8.04 7.58
C HIS A 178 3.57 -9.53 7.19
N MET A 179 3.93 -9.81 5.95
CA MET A 179 4.18 -11.13 5.39
C MET A 179 5.67 -11.44 5.23
N GLN A 180 6.56 -10.44 5.33
CA GLN A 180 8.01 -10.61 5.24
C GLN A 180 8.56 -11.65 6.23
N LYS A 181 7.95 -11.76 7.42
CA LYS A 181 8.27 -12.81 8.40
C LYS A 181 8.06 -14.24 7.91
N PHE A 182 7.35 -14.45 6.79
CA PHE A 182 7.12 -15.75 6.18
C PHE A 182 7.92 -15.96 4.89
N LEU A 183 8.77 -15.00 4.50
CA LEU A 183 9.51 -15.05 3.24
C LEU A 183 10.38 -16.31 3.14
N TYR A 184 10.96 -16.76 4.26
CA TYR A 184 11.83 -17.95 4.33
C TYR A 184 11.12 -19.27 3.97
N HIS A 185 9.79 -19.30 3.91
CA HIS A 185 9.06 -20.48 3.43
C HIS A 185 9.01 -20.58 1.91
N PHE A 186 9.19 -19.46 1.21
CA PHE A 186 9.19 -19.41 -0.25
C PHE A 186 10.54 -19.83 -0.80
N ASN A 187 10.51 -20.54 -1.92
CA ASN A 187 11.70 -21.02 -2.62
C ASN A 187 11.59 -20.73 -4.11
N THR A 188 12.71 -20.77 -4.83
CA THR A 188 12.73 -20.74 -6.30
C THR A 188 13.92 -21.53 -6.84
N ASP A 189 13.74 -22.19 -7.98
CA ASP A 189 14.81 -22.83 -8.78
C ASP A 189 15.24 -21.96 -9.97
N CYS A 190 14.69 -20.75 -10.10
CA CYS A 190 14.89 -19.87 -11.25
C CYS A 190 15.75 -18.66 -10.88
N LYS A 191 16.92 -18.52 -11.54
CA LYS A 191 17.83 -17.37 -11.35
C LYS A 191 17.22 -16.00 -11.67
N ASN A 192 16.14 -15.97 -12.46
CA ASN A 192 15.42 -14.77 -12.85
C ASN A 192 14.37 -14.35 -11.80
N ILE A 193 14.24 -15.08 -10.69
CA ILE A 193 13.33 -14.76 -9.60
C ILE A 193 14.14 -14.44 -8.34
N ILE A 194 13.89 -13.28 -7.75
CA ILE A 194 14.55 -12.80 -6.54
C ILE A 194 13.51 -12.78 -5.41
N LEU A 195 13.80 -13.45 -4.30
CA LEU A 195 13.04 -13.35 -3.06
C LEU A 195 13.60 -12.18 -2.25
N ALA A 196 12.90 -11.05 -2.22
CA ALA A 196 13.43 -9.80 -1.68
C ALA A 196 13.02 -9.57 -0.22
N ASP A 197 14.04 -9.52 0.65
CA ASP A 197 13.90 -9.27 2.08
C ASP A 197 13.94 -7.78 2.43
N TRP A 198 13.14 -7.38 3.42
CA TRP A 198 12.97 -6.00 3.82
C TRP A 198 14.22 -5.32 4.44
N HIS A 199 15.25 -6.08 4.85
CA HIS A 199 16.50 -5.50 5.32
C HIS A 199 17.39 -5.03 4.17
N GLU A 200 17.27 -5.65 2.99
CA GLU A 200 18.11 -5.36 1.81
C GLU A 200 17.40 -4.48 0.77
N TYR A 201 16.07 -4.54 0.74
CA TYR A 201 15.26 -3.89 -0.27
C TYR A 201 14.32 -2.84 0.32
N ASP A 202 14.28 -1.67 -0.33
CA ASP A 202 13.32 -0.61 -0.02
C ASP A 202 12.13 -0.63 -1.00
N VAL A 203 10.91 -0.48 -0.46
CA VAL A 203 9.67 -0.54 -1.24
C VAL A 203 9.59 0.57 -2.29
N GLN A 204 9.92 1.81 -1.93
CA GLN A 204 9.83 2.93 -2.86
C GLN A 204 10.84 2.75 -4.00
N LYS A 205 12.07 2.32 -3.67
CA LYS A 205 13.09 1.99 -4.66
C LYS A 205 12.62 0.87 -5.59
N LEU A 206 12.09 -0.25 -5.06
CA LEU A 206 11.56 -1.34 -5.88
C LEU A 206 10.46 -0.88 -6.86
N LEU A 207 9.54 -0.03 -6.40
CA LEU A 207 8.49 0.55 -7.25
C LEU A 207 9.08 1.45 -8.34
N MET A 208 10.09 2.28 -8.01
CA MET A 208 10.73 3.19 -8.97
C MET A 208 11.58 2.44 -10.01
N GLU A 209 12.27 1.38 -9.60
CA GLU A 209 13.10 0.55 -10.48
C GLU A 209 12.25 -0.28 -11.45
N SER A 210 11.12 -0.84 -11.00
CA SER A 210 10.41 -1.85 -11.78
C SER A 210 9.61 -1.27 -12.96
N ALA A 211 9.54 -2.04 -14.06
CA ALA A 211 8.82 -1.75 -15.29
C ALA A 211 7.33 -2.12 -15.22
N LEU A 212 6.99 -3.19 -14.49
CA LEU A 212 5.62 -3.64 -14.28
C LEU A 212 5.43 -4.08 -12.82
N LEU A 213 4.26 -3.80 -12.26
CA LEU A 213 3.85 -4.25 -10.94
C LEU A 213 2.76 -5.32 -11.05
N ILE A 214 2.95 -6.46 -10.39
CA ILE A 214 1.91 -7.42 -10.07
C ILE A 214 1.57 -7.23 -8.59
N THR A 215 0.33 -6.85 -8.30
CA THR A 215 -0.17 -6.68 -6.94
C THR A 215 -1.59 -7.23 -6.87
N ASP A 216 -2.26 -7.23 -5.73
CA ASP A 216 -3.63 -7.71 -5.60
C ASP A 216 -4.59 -6.59 -5.15
N TYR A 217 -4.56 -6.23 -3.86
CA TYR A 217 -5.44 -5.25 -3.24
C TYR A 217 -4.68 -4.14 -2.53
N SER A 218 -3.40 -3.96 -2.85
CA SER A 218 -2.50 -3.06 -2.13
C SER A 218 -2.66 -1.62 -2.61
N SER A 219 -2.50 -0.67 -1.69
CA SER A 219 -2.43 0.75 -2.05
C SER A 219 -1.13 1.14 -2.73
N VAL A 220 -0.12 0.26 -2.80
CA VAL A 220 1.09 0.51 -3.62
C VAL A 220 0.78 0.60 -5.12
N ALA A 221 -0.39 0.11 -5.55
CA ALA A 221 -0.88 0.33 -6.91
C ALA A 221 -1.00 1.82 -7.25
N PHE A 222 -1.37 2.67 -6.28
CA PHE A 222 -1.46 4.12 -6.49
C PHE A 222 -0.06 4.74 -6.67
N ASP A 223 0.92 4.32 -5.89
CA ASP A 223 2.32 4.75 -6.05
C ASP A 223 2.85 4.40 -7.45
N PHE A 224 2.60 3.17 -7.93
CA PHE A 224 3.04 2.72 -9.24
C PHE A 224 2.31 3.43 -10.39
N ALA A 225 1.00 3.59 -10.24
CA ALA A 225 0.14 4.33 -11.16
C ALA A 225 0.53 5.81 -11.26
N TYR A 226 0.96 6.44 -10.15
CA TYR A 226 1.44 7.82 -10.15
C TYR A 226 2.62 7.99 -11.12
N MET A 227 3.51 7.00 -11.25
CA MET A 227 4.62 7.01 -12.22
C MET A 227 4.19 6.71 -13.66
N LYS A 228 2.89 6.52 -13.94
CA LYS A 228 2.32 6.15 -15.24
C LYS A 228 2.93 4.87 -15.82
N LYS A 229 3.09 3.85 -14.97
CA LYS A 229 3.61 2.52 -15.34
C LYS A 229 2.50 1.46 -15.27
N PRO A 230 2.54 0.39 -16.11
CA PRO A 230 1.49 -0.63 -16.12
C PRO A 230 1.53 -1.54 -14.90
N LEU A 231 0.37 -1.99 -14.46
CA LEU A 231 0.26 -2.97 -13.39
C LEU A 231 -0.81 -4.03 -13.70
N LEU A 232 -0.75 -5.14 -12.98
CA LEU A 232 -1.71 -6.23 -13.02
C LEU A 232 -2.21 -6.52 -11.60
N TYR A 233 -3.52 -6.73 -11.46
CA TYR A 233 -4.15 -7.11 -10.21
C TYR A 233 -4.37 -8.63 -10.16
N TYR A 234 -3.51 -9.39 -9.47
CA TYR A 234 -3.68 -10.83 -9.27
C TYR A 234 -4.61 -11.12 -8.08
N GLN A 235 -5.91 -11.25 -8.33
CA GLN A 235 -6.97 -11.26 -7.31
C GLN A 235 -7.67 -12.62 -7.25
N PHE A 236 -7.11 -13.57 -6.50
CA PHE A 236 -7.66 -14.94 -6.38
C PHE A 236 -8.66 -15.12 -5.22
N ASP A 237 -8.61 -14.27 -4.19
CA ASP A 237 -9.33 -14.47 -2.91
C ASP A 237 -10.19 -13.27 -2.46
N LEU A 238 -10.74 -12.51 -3.41
CA LEU A 238 -11.42 -11.24 -3.15
C LEU A 238 -12.53 -11.37 -2.08
N GLN A 239 -13.33 -12.44 -2.14
CA GLN A 239 -14.40 -12.66 -1.17
C GLN A 239 -13.85 -12.78 0.26
N LYS A 240 -12.85 -13.64 0.50
CA LYS A 240 -12.23 -13.80 1.82
C LYS A 240 -11.62 -12.49 2.31
N LEU A 241 -10.97 -11.76 1.39
CA LEU A 241 -10.37 -10.46 1.68
C LEU A 241 -11.42 -9.43 2.12
N ARG A 242 -12.58 -9.36 1.46
CA ARG A 242 -13.68 -8.45 1.82
C ARG A 242 -14.35 -8.81 3.14
N GLU A 243 -14.50 -10.09 3.43
CA GLU A 243 -15.09 -10.54 4.68
C GLU A 243 -14.21 -10.25 5.90
N ARG A 244 -12.88 -10.40 5.77
CA ARG A 244 -11.98 -10.39 6.93
C ARG A 244 -11.01 -9.22 7.00
N HIS A 245 -10.49 -8.75 5.86
CA HIS A 245 -9.40 -7.78 5.86
C HIS A 245 -9.91 -6.35 5.69
N TYR A 246 -10.59 -6.07 4.58
CA TYR A 246 -10.98 -4.72 4.19
C TYR A 246 -12.41 -4.71 3.65
N GLN A 247 -13.30 -4.03 4.37
CA GLN A 247 -14.61 -3.70 3.83
C GLN A 247 -14.45 -2.78 2.61
N GLN A 248 -15.27 -2.98 1.58
CA GLN A 248 -15.18 -2.18 0.36
C GLN A 248 -15.48 -0.70 0.65
N GLY A 249 -14.63 0.18 0.13
CA GLY A 249 -14.82 1.62 0.15
C GLY A 249 -15.36 2.13 -1.19
N TYR A 250 -14.93 3.33 -1.60
CA TYR A 250 -15.41 3.96 -2.84
C TYR A 250 -14.76 3.41 -4.13
N PHE A 251 -13.66 2.67 -4.02
CA PHE A 251 -12.84 2.25 -5.16
C PHE A 251 -13.25 0.86 -5.68
N SER A 252 -13.54 0.78 -6.97
CA SER A 252 -13.78 -0.47 -7.71
C SER A 252 -12.60 -0.77 -8.61
N TYR A 253 -11.96 -1.94 -8.50
CA TYR A 253 -10.85 -2.30 -9.40
C TYR A 253 -11.29 -2.38 -10.86
N GLU A 254 -12.52 -2.82 -11.13
CA GLU A 254 -13.05 -2.94 -12.49
C GLU A 254 -13.20 -1.57 -13.15
N LYS A 255 -13.75 -0.59 -12.41
CA LYS A 255 -14.07 0.75 -12.93
C LYS A 255 -12.91 1.73 -12.78
N ASP A 256 -12.21 1.68 -11.65
CA ASP A 256 -11.23 2.67 -11.21
C ASP A 256 -9.79 2.16 -11.25
N GLY A 257 -9.58 0.84 -11.37
CA GLY A 257 -8.27 0.21 -11.35
C GLY A 257 -7.37 0.67 -12.50
N PHE A 258 -6.05 0.65 -12.24
CA PHE A 258 -5.01 1.10 -13.18
C PHE A 258 -4.37 -0.05 -13.98
N GLY A 259 -5.03 -1.20 -14.03
CA GLY A 259 -4.53 -2.41 -14.66
C GLY A 259 -5.59 -3.50 -14.75
N GLU A 260 -5.30 -4.56 -15.50
CA GLU A 260 -6.20 -5.70 -15.64
C GLU A 260 -6.31 -6.52 -14.35
N ILE A 261 -7.52 -7.02 -14.09
CA ILE A 261 -7.77 -8.00 -13.03
C ILE A 261 -7.54 -9.40 -13.58
N CYS A 262 -6.62 -10.13 -12.96
CA CYS A 262 -6.29 -11.50 -13.25
C CYS A 262 -6.77 -12.35 -12.07
N ASN A 263 -7.85 -13.11 -12.25
CA ASN A 263 -8.40 -13.95 -11.17
C ASN A 263 -7.77 -15.36 -11.14
N THR A 264 -7.04 -15.74 -12.20
CA THR A 264 -6.34 -17.02 -12.30
C THR A 264 -4.90 -16.82 -12.73
N GLU A 265 -4.07 -17.84 -12.47
CA GLU A 265 -2.66 -17.85 -12.85
C GLU A 265 -2.50 -17.78 -14.38
N GLU A 266 -3.35 -18.48 -15.13
CA GLU A 266 -3.34 -18.52 -16.59
C GLU A 266 -3.58 -17.13 -17.20
N ILE A 267 -4.58 -16.41 -16.70
CA ILE A 267 -4.89 -15.03 -17.15
C ILE A 267 -3.70 -14.12 -16.84
N LEU A 268 -3.09 -14.25 -15.65
CA LEU A 268 -1.92 -13.47 -15.29
C LEU A 268 -0.76 -13.70 -16.26
N LEU A 269 -0.47 -14.97 -16.60
CA LEU A 269 0.63 -15.32 -17.51
C LEU A 269 0.38 -14.84 -18.95
N GLU A 270 -0.86 -14.92 -19.43
CA GLU A 270 -1.25 -14.36 -20.73
C GLU A 270 -1.04 -12.84 -20.79
N LYS A 271 -1.45 -12.14 -19.73
CA LYS A 271 -1.26 -10.68 -19.64
C LYS A 271 0.20 -10.30 -19.52
N LEU A 272 0.98 -11.02 -18.72
CA LEU A 272 2.43 -10.79 -18.61
C LEU A 272 3.12 -10.95 -19.97
N GLU A 273 2.82 -12.01 -20.70
CA GLU A 273 3.37 -12.23 -22.04
C GLU A 273 3.03 -11.08 -22.99
N ALA A 274 1.78 -10.58 -22.96
CA ALA A 274 1.37 -9.43 -23.77
C ALA A 274 2.14 -8.15 -23.38
N TYR A 275 2.33 -7.89 -22.09
CA TYR A 275 3.13 -6.75 -21.63
C TYR A 275 4.61 -6.90 -22.01
N PHE A 276 5.20 -8.10 -21.94
CA PHE A 276 6.60 -8.29 -22.32
C PHE A 276 6.81 -8.04 -23.82
N LYS A 277 5.90 -8.52 -24.68
CA LYS A 277 5.92 -8.24 -26.12
C LYS A 277 5.85 -6.76 -26.44
N ASN A 278 5.17 -5.98 -25.59
CA ASN A 278 5.00 -4.53 -25.77
C ASN A 278 5.91 -3.69 -24.84
N SER A 279 7.05 -4.25 -24.41
CA SER A 279 8.04 -3.56 -23.57
C SER A 279 7.47 -2.90 -22.30
N CYS A 280 6.47 -3.55 -21.68
CA CYS A 280 5.75 -3.04 -20.51
C CYS A 280 5.21 -1.61 -20.70
N THR A 281 4.64 -1.33 -21.87
CA THR A 281 4.01 -0.03 -22.15
C THR A 281 2.60 0.03 -21.53
N LEU A 282 2.31 1.13 -20.84
CA LEU A 282 0.99 1.43 -20.28
C LEU A 282 -0.04 1.65 -21.41
N THR A 283 -1.22 1.03 -21.29
CA THR A 283 -2.32 1.20 -22.25
C THR A 283 -3.06 2.52 -22.03
N ASP A 284 -3.66 3.07 -23.10
CA ASP A 284 -4.36 4.37 -23.03
C ASP A 284 -5.53 4.37 -22.05
N VAL A 285 -6.26 3.26 -21.92
CA VAL A 285 -7.36 3.12 -20.97
C VAL A 285 -6.89 3.39 -19.54
N TYR A 286 -5.78 2.78 -19.12
CA TYR A 286 -5.25 2.98 -17.77
C TYR A 286 -4.53 4.30 -17.62
N LYS A 287 -3.89 4.81 -18.67
CA LYS A 287 -3.32 6.17 -18.68
C LYS A 287 -4.38 7.23 -18.40
N HIS A 288 -5.53 7.16 -19.07
CA HIS A 288 -6.64 8.09 -18.81
C HIS A 288 -7.20 7.95 -17.40
N ARG A 289 -7.41 6.72 -16.90
CA ARG A 289 -7.83 6.50 -15.51
C ARG A 289 -6.86 7.11 -14.50
N ILE A 290 -5.55 7.00 -14.74
CA ILE A 290 -4.52 7.60 -13.88
C ILE A 290 -4.61 9.13 -13.90
N GLU A 291 -4.70 9.72 -15.09
CA GLU A 291 -4.77 11.18 -15.28
C GLU A 291 -6.05 11.77 -14.66
N ASP A 292 -7.17 11.04 -14.71
CA ASP A 292 -8.43 11.44 -14.08
C ASP A 292 -8.42 11.25 -12.55
N PHE A 293 -7.65 10.29 -12.04
CA PHE A 293 -7.67 9.93 -10.62
C PHE A 293 -6.85 10.87 -9.74
N PHE A 294 -5.65 11.26 -10.19
CA PHE A 294 -4.76 12.10 -9.39
C PHE A 294 -5.01 13.58 -9.59
N THR A 295 -5.45 14.26 -8.52
CA THR A 295 -5.67 15.72 -8.55
C THR A 295 -4.37 16.50 -8.73
N PHE A 296 -3.29 16.05 -8.11
CA PHE A 296 -1.97 16.70 -8.20
C PHE A 296 -0.95 15.75 -8.81
N TYR A 297 -0.32 16.18 -9.91
CA TYR A 297 0.82 15.50 -10.52
C TYR A 297 2.04 16.43 -10.52
N ASP A 298 2.65 16.61 -9.35
CA ASP A 298 3.77 17.51 -9.11
C ASP A 298 4.67 16.97 -7.98
N ASN A 299 5.78 17.66 -7.72
CA ASN A 299 6.72 17.38 -6.63
C ASN A 299 6.55 18.33 -5.43
N LYS A 300 5.33 18.82 -5.20
CA LYS A 300 5.00 19.79 -4.14
C LYS A 300 4.10 19.19 -3.06
N ASN A 301 4.06 17.86 -2.93
CA ASN A 301 3.25 17.19 -1.92
C ASN A 301 3.74 17.51 -0.52
N CYS A 302 5.06 17.51 -0.28
CA CYS A 302 5.65 17.93 0.99
C CYS A 302 5.32 19.38 1.35
N GLU A 303 5.39 20.30 0.38
CA GLU A 303 5.08 21.73 0.57
C GLU A 303 3.63 21.91 1.02
N ARG A 304 2.67 21.36 0.27
CA ARG A 304 1.24 21.46 0.61
C ARG A 304 0.90 20.80 1.96
N ASN A 305 1.55 19.68 2.28
CA ASN A 305 1.42 19.04 3.60
C ASN A 305 1.97 19.93 4.72
N PHE A 306 3.16 20.51 4.51
CA PHE A 306 3.77 21.42 5.47
C PHE A 306 2.86 22.63 5.74
N ASP A 307 2.35 23.28 4.69
CA ASP A 307 1.46 24.44 4.83
C ASP A 307 0.17 24.09 5.58
N ALA A 308 -0.48 22.98 5.21
CA ALA A 308 -1.69 22.49 5.88
C ALA A 308 -1.48 22.21 7.38
N ILE A 309 -0.26 21.82 7.77
CA ILE A 309 0.11 21.54 9.16
C ILE A 309 0.56 22.81 9.88
N LYS A 310 1.26 23.71 9.20
CA LYS A 310 1.79 24.95 9.76
C LYS A 310 0.67 25.78 10.35
N ASP A 311 -0.44 25.91 9.61
CA ASP A 311 -1.62 26.71 9.97
C ASP A 311 -2.41 26.18 11.18
N LEU A 312 -2.06 24.99 11.69
CA LEU A 312 -2.53 24.50 12.98
C LEU A 312 -1.83 25.27 14.11
N VAL A 313 -2.18 26.54 14.36
CA VAL A 313 -1.69 27.31 15.51
C VAL A 313 -2.85 27.72 16.41
N ASN A 314 -2.76 27.32 17.68
CA ASN A 314 -3.52 27.76 18.85
C ASN A 314 -5.03 28.01 18.66
N THR A 315 -5.79 26.91 18.61
CA THR A 315 -7.17 26.85 19.15
C THR A 315 -7.24 25.83 20.26
#